data_AF-B9TC82-F1
#
_entry.id   AF-B9TC82-F1
#
_cell.length_a   1.000
_cell.length_b   1.000
_cell.length_c   1.000
_cell.angle_alpha   90.00
_cell.angle_beta   90.00
_cell.angle_gamma   90.00
#
_symmetry.space_group_name_H-M   'P 1'
#
loop_
_entity.id
_entity.type
_entity.pdbx_description
1 polymer ?
#
loop_
_entity_poly.entity_id
_entity_poly.type
_entity_poly.pdbx_seq_one_letter_code
_entity_poly.pdbx_strand_id
1 'polypeptide(L)'
;MDDPFAGDKDGHVGETKSVAAARIMTSFVEHRSNDMMGLITFSNSAMYVLPLTENKEAMLSAIQATAGNSLFQTNIGGGLTSAVELFKDVPDSGSRVIILISDGAGRVSDMVQQKLRDWLQRYNIGLYWIVLRQPGG
;
A
#
# COMPACT_ATOMS: atom_id res chain seq x y z
N MET A 1 -7.59 -4.17 9.28
CA MET A 1 -7.27 -2.74 9.44
C MET A 1 -8.22 -1.98 10.36
N ASP A 2 -9.29 -2.61 10.88
CA ASP A 2 -10.27 -1.90 11.73
C ASP A 2 -9.84 -1.82 13.20
N ASP A 3 -8.77 -2.53 13.55
CA ASP A 3 -8.09 -2.43 14.83
C ASP A 3 -7.62 -0.99 15.12
N PRO A 4 -7.57 -0.59 16.41
CA PRO A 4 -6.93 0.66 16.82
C PRO A 4 -5.47 0.77 16.32
N PHE A 5 -5.09 1.94 15.81
CA PHE A 5 -3.71 2.36 15.57
C PHE A 5 -3.15 3.08 16.80
N ALA A 6 -3.96 3.94 17.41
CA ALA A 6 -3.69 4.63 18.67
C ALA A 6 -4.87 4.41 19.64
N GLY A 7 -4.68 4.69 20.94
CA GLY A 7 -5.68 4.48 21.99
C GLY A 7 -5.14 3.67 23.17
N ASP A 8 -5.76 3.78 24.34
CA ASP A 8 -5.39 3.08 25.57
C ASP A 8 -6.47 2.08 26.01
N LYS A 9 -6.09 1.11 26.85
CA LYS A 9 -6.95 0.08 27.45
C LYS A 9 -8.12 0.65 28.26
N ASP A 10 -8.09 1.94 28.56
CA ASP A 10 -9.09 2.68 29.34
C ASP A 10 -10.25 3.26 28.51
N GLY A 11 -10.39 2.88 27.23
CA GLY A 11 -11.61 3.13 26.46
C GLY A 11 -11.66 4.44 25.68
N HIS A 12 -10.52 5.13 25.50
CA HIS A 12 -10.41 6.23 24.55
C HIS A 12 -10.45 5.69 23.11
N VAL A 13 -11.45 6.09 22.33
CA VAL A 13 -11.55 5.77 20.90
C VAL A 13 -10.38 6.44 20.18
N GLY A 14 -9.34 5.66 19.88
CA GLY A 14 -8.25 6.13 19.03
C GLY A 14 -8.46 5.76 17.57
N GLU A 15 -7.69 6.42 16.71
CA GLU A 15 -7.69 6.26 15.25
C GLU A 15 -7.55 4.77 14.87
N THR A 16 -8.33 4.27 13.90
CA THR A 16 -8.15 2.90 13.38
C THR A 16 -6.95 2.83 12.44
N LYS A 17 -6.38 1.63 12.22
CA LYS A 17 -5.23 1.46 11.30
C LYS A 17 -5.56 1.86 9.86
N SER A 18 -6.78 1.64 9.38
CA SER A 18 -7.24 2.12 8.06
C SER A 18 -7.22 3.63 7.94
N VAL A 19 -7.74 4.34 8.95
CA VAL A 19 -7.75 5.81 9.00
C VAL A 19 -6.31 6.34 9.10
N ALA A 20 -5.47 5.72 9.93
CA ALA A 20 -4.06 6.07 10.03
C ALA A 20 -3.32 5.88 8.70
N ALA A 21 -3.55 4.75 8.01
CA ALA A 21 -2.98 4.49 6.69
C ALA A 21 -3.41 5.55 5.68
N ALA A 22 -4.71 5.87 5.61
CA ALA A 22 -5.23 6.89 4.71
C ALA A 22 -4.62 8.28 5.01
N ARG A 23 -4.50 8.67 6.28
CA ARG A 23 -3.85 9.91 6.69
C ARG A 23 -2.37 9.96 6.29
N ILE A 24 -1.62 8.89 6.53
CA ILE A 24 -0.19 8.79 6.17
C ILE A 24 -0.01 8.88 4.64
N MET A 25 -0.81 8.13 3.88
CA MET A 25 -0.77 8.17 2.41
C MET A 25 -1.17 9.54 1.86
N THR A 26 -2.21 10.16 2.42
CA THR A 26 -2.65 11.51 2.04
C THR A 26 -1.52 12.51 2.23
N SER A 27 -0.91 12.52 3.42
CA SER A 27 0.21 13.40 3.72
C SER A 27 1.41 13.14 2.80
N PHE A 28 1.72 11.87 2.50
CA PHE A 28 2.78 11.53 1.56
C PHE A 28 2.53 12.12 0.17
N VAL A 29 1.34 11.91 -0.40
CA VAL A 29 0.92 12.42 -1.72
C VAL A 29 0.94 13.96 -1.74
N GLU A 30 0.49 14.60 -0.66
CA GLU A 30 0.48 16.07 -0.54
C GLU A 30 1.89 16.69 -0.66
N HIS A 31 2.91 16.02 -0.15
CA HIS A 31 4.31 16.50 -0.20
C HIS A 31 5.06 16.09 -1.47
N ARG A 32 4.40 15.42 -2.43
CA ARG A 32 4.96 15.13 -3.75
C ARG A 32 4.35 16.09 -4.79
N SER A 33 5.21 16.59 -5.67
CA SER A 33 4.82 17.56 -6.71
C SER A 33 4.78 16.97 -8.12
N ASN A 34 5.71 16.06 -8.46
CA ASN A 34 5.95 15.64 -9.84
C ASN A 34 5.99 14.10 -10.02
N ASP A 35 5.43 13.34 -9.08
CA ASP A 35 5.48 11.88 -9.11
C ASP A 35 4.23 11.29 -9.78
N MET A 36 4.42 10.30 -10.64
CA MET A 36 3.33 9.42 -11.09
C MET A 36 3.03 8.41 -9.98
N MET A 37 1.78 8.37 -9.52
CA MET A 37 1.37 7.52 -8.42
C MET A 37 0.17 6.66 -8.84
N GLY A 38 0.16 5.41 -8.37
CA GLY A 38 -0.91 4.45 -8.56
C GLY A 38 -1.34 3.87 -7.21
N LEU A 39 -2.57 3.38 -7.13
CA LEU A 39 -3.12 2.80 -5.91
C LEU A 39 -3.68 1.41 -6.20
N ILE A 40 -3.21 0.45 -5.42
CA ILE A 40 -3.72 -0.92 -5.38
C ILE A 40 -4.13 -1.20 -3.95
N THR A 41 -5.33 -1.74 -3.77
CA THR A 41 -5.75 -2.33 -2.50
C THR A 41 -5.64 -3.83 -2.59
N PHE A 42 -5.46 -4.49 -1.45
CA PHE A 42 -5.41 -5.94 -1.39
C PHE A 42 -6.14 -6.45 -0.16
N SER A 43 -6.87 -7.54 -0.35
CA SER A 43 -7.46 -8.34 0.72
C SER A 43 -7.29 -9.82 0.37
N ASN A 44 -8.35 -10.58 0.09
CA ASN A 44 -8.24 -11.91 -0.49
C ASN A 44 -7.64 -11.90 -1.92
N SER A 45 -7.78 -10.79 -2.63
CA SER A 45 -7.22 -10.52 -3.97
C SER A 45 -6.68 -9.08 -4.06
N ALA A 46 -5.90 -8.81 -5.10
CA ALA A 46 -5.47 -7.46 -5.44
C ALA A 46 -6.53 -6.76 -6.30
N MET A 47 -6.76 -5.48 -6.04
CA MET A 47 -7.69 -4.64 -6.79
C MET A 47 -6.98 -3.36 -7.24
N TYR A 48 -7.00 -3.12 -8.54
CA TYR A 48 -6.51 -1.89 -9.15
C TYR A 48 -7.51 -0.78 -8.87
N VAL A 49 -7.13 0.19 -8.04
CA VAL A 49 -7.98 1.35 -7.71
C VAL A 49 -7.66 2.51 -8.65
N LEU A 50 -6.38 2.79 -8.85
CA LEU A 50 -5.91 3.85 -9.73
C LEU A 50 -4.63 3.41 -10.45
N PRO A 51 -4.60 3.41 -11.80
CA PRO A 51 -3.35 3.24 -12.53
C PRO A 51 -2.39 4.40 -12.25
N LEU A 52 -1.12 4.26 -12.64
CA LEU A 52 -0.14 5.35 -12.49
C LEU A 52 -0.62 6.61 -13.22
N THR A 53 -0.71 7.71 -12.48
CA THR A 53 -1.17 9.01 -12.99
C THR A 53 -0.46 10.15 -12.27
N GLU A 54 -0.34 11.29 -12.95
CA GLU A 54 0.12 12.56 -12.36
C GLU A 54 -1.05 13.32 -11.69
N ASN A 55 -2.29 12.85 -11.86
CA ASN A 55 -3.46 13.49 -11.28
C ASN A 55 -3.52 13.25 -9.76
N LYS A 56 -2.98 14.20 -9.02
CA LYS A 56 -2.95 14.21 -7.55
C LYS A 56 -4.34 14.18 -6.93
N GLU A 57 -5.32 14.89 -7.49
CA GLU A 57 -6.69 14.92 -6.96
C GLU A 57 -7.37 13.56 -7.08
N ALA A 58 -7.15 12.86 -8.20
CA ALA A 58 -7.63 11.49 -8.38
C ALA A 58 -7.00 10.54 -7.37
N MET A 59 -5.70 10.69 -7.10
CA MET A 59 -5.00 9.89 -6.08
C MET A 59 -5.55 10.12 -4.68
N LEU A 60 -5.72 11.39 -4.28
CA LEU A 60 -6.30 11.73 -2.97
C LEU A 60 -7.73 11.20 -2.83
N SER A 61 -8.56 11.34 -3.87
CA SER A 61 -9.92 10.80 -3.88
C SER A 61 -9.94 9.28 -3.76
N ALA A 62 -9.02 8.58 -4.44
CA ALA A 62 -8.89 7.13 -4.38
C ALA A 62 -8.46 6.65 -2.98
N ILE A 63 -7.53 7.37 -2.32
CA ILE A 63 -7.14 7.08 -0.93
C ILE A 63 -8.34 7.22 0.00
N GLN A 64 -9.11 8.31 -0.11
CA GLN A 64 -10.28 8.53 0.73
C GLN A 64 -11.37 7.47 0.50
N ALA A 65 -11.61 7.07 -0.76
CA ALA A 65 -12.58 6.04 -1.10
C ALA A 65 -12.22 4.65 -0.54
N THR A 66 -10.94 4.41 -0.28
CA THR A 66 -10.44 3.11 0.22
C THR A 66 -10.22 3.08 1.73
N ALA A 67 -10.39 4.22 2.42
CA ALA A 67 -10.11 4.38 3.85
C ALA A 67 -11.09 3.64 4.79
N GLY A 68 -12.16 3.03 4.28
CA GLY A 68 -13.31 2.60 5.09
C GLY A 68 -13.55 1.10 5.25
N ASN A 69 -12.96 0.23 4.42
CA ASN A 69 -13.29 -1.20 4.45
C ASN A 69 -12.05 -2.07 4.20
N SER A 70 -11.65 -2.86 5.21
CA SER A 70 -10.71 -3.96 5.02
C SER A 70 -11.46 -5.27 5.07
N LEU A 71 -11.65 -5.89 3.92
CA LEU A 71 -12.13 -7.27 3.85
C LEU A 71 -11.12 -8.21 4.54
N PHE A 72 -11.64 -9.26 5.16
CA PHE A 72 -10.84 -10.26 5.86
C PHE A 72 -9.97 -11.07 4.86
N GLN A 73 -8.72 -11.33 5.25
CA GLN A 73 -7.61 -11.97 4.51
C GLN A 73 -6.69 -11.00 3.76
N THR A 74 -5.40 -11.35 3.72
CA THR A 74 -4.31 -10.50 3.21
C THR A 74 -3.46 -11.27 2.21
N ASN A 75 -3.64 -10.99 0.92
CA ASN A 75 -2.90 -11.56 -0.19
C ASN A 75 -1.79 -10.61 -0.63
N ILE A 76 -0.71 -10.55 0.16
CA ILE A 76 0.44 -9.69 -0.10
C ILE A 76 1.10 -10.05 -1.44
N GLY A 77 1.23 -11.34 -1.75
CA GLY A 77 1.87 -11.80 -2.99
C GLY A 77 1.13 -11.30 -4.24
N GLY A 78 -0.20 -11.36 -4.23
CA GLY A 78 -1.04 -10.79 -5.28
C GLY A 78 -0.89 -9.28 -5.37
N GLY A 79 -0.99 -8.57 -4.23
CA GLY A 79 -0.87 -7.11 -4.19
C GLY A 79 0.48 -6.62 -4.75
N LEU A 80 1.58 -7.24 -4.36
CA LEU A 80 2.92 -6.90 -4.86
C LEU A 80 3.10 -7.25 -6.34
N THR A 81 2.57 -8.38 -6.78
CA THR A 81 2.61 -8.77 -8.20
C THR A 81 1.89 -7.74 -9.06
N SER A 82 0.68 -7.34 -8.66
CA SER A 82 -0.09 -6.32 -9.37
C SER A 82 0.58 -4.94 -9.32
N ALA A 83 1.25 -4.59 -8.22
CA ALA A 83 1.99 -3.34 -8.11
C ALA A 83 3.18 -3.28 -9.08
N VAL A 84 3.89 -4.40 -9.28
CA VAL A 84 4.95 -4.50 -10.29
C VAL A 84 4.38 -4.32 -11.70
N GLU A 85 3.21 -4.90 -11.99
CA GLU A 85 2.58 -4.82 -13.31
C GLU A 85 2.27 -3.39 -13.74
N LEU A 86 1.97 -2.47 -12.81
CA LEU A 86 1.77 -1.05 -13.12
C LEU A 86 2.99 -0.41 -13.79
N PHE A 87 4.21 -0.87 -13.49
CA PHE A 87 5.44 -0.29 -14.03
C PHE A 87 5.91 -0.92 -15.34
N LYS A 88 5.28 -2.00 -15.80
CA LYS A 88 5.77 -2.81 -16.93
C LYS A 88 5.86 -2.01 -18.24
N ASP A 89 4.86 -1.17 -18.51
CA ASP A 89 4.74 -0.40 -19.74
C ASP A 89 5.07 1.09 -19.54
N VAL A 90 5.57 1.45 -18.35
CA VAL A 90 6.02 2.81 -18.05
C VAL A 90 7.47 2.96 -18.49
N PRO A 91 7.83 4.02 -19.25
CA PRO A 91 9.21 4.30 -19.58
C PRO A 91 10.08 4.39 -18.32
N ASP A 92 11.34 4.00 -18.44
CA ASP A 92 12.28 4.20 -17.33
C ASP A 92 12.67 5.69 -17.28
N SER A 93 11.96 6.43 -16.42
CA SER A 93 12.07 7.89 -16.29
C SER A 93 12.68 8.34 -14.96
N GLY A 94 13.13 7.41 -14.11
CA GLY A 94 13.69 7.72 -12.80
C GLY A 94 13.45 6.64 -11.75
N SER A 95 13.45 7.05 -10.48
CA SER A 95 13.29 6.13 -9.35
C SER A 95 11.89 5.52 -9.31
N ARG A 96 11.80 4.20 -9.14
CA ARG A 96 10.53 3.47 -9.01
C ARG A 96 10.43 2.86 -7.63
N VAL A 97 9.28 3.06 -6.99
CA VAL A 97 9.07 2.63 -5.62
C VAL A 97 7.68 2.02 -5.44
N ILE A 98 7.61 0.90 -4.75
CA ILE A 98 6.39 0.36 -4.16
C ILE A 98 6.44 0.59 -2.65
N ILE A 99 5.39 1.22 -2.12
CA ILE A 99 5.18 1.36 -0.68
C ILE A 99 4.03 0.43 -0.28
N LEU A 100 4.36 -0.63 0.45
CA LEU A 100 3.39 -1.58 1.00
C LEU A 100 3.04 -1.17 2.42
N ILE A 101 1.77 -0.82 2.67
CA ILE A 101 1.23 -0.58 4.01
C ILE A 101 0.36 -1.77 4.41
N SER A 102 0.66 -2.40 5.55
CA SER A 102 -0.09 -3.55 6.05
C SER A 102 -0.17 -3.52 7.58
N ASP A 103 -1.19 -4.15 8.17
CA ASP A 103 -1.37 -4.31 9.61
C ASP A 103 -0.86 -5.65 10.16
N GLY A 104 -0.24 -6.50 9.34
CA GLY A 104 0.24 -7.81 9.78
C GLY A 104 1.25 -8.49 8.86
N ALA A 105 1.83 -9.60 9.35
CA ALA A 105 2.76 -10.43 8.60
C ALA A 105 1.99 -11.42 7.70
N GLY A 106 1.36 -10.90 6.64
CA GLY A 106 0.84 -11.77 5.59
C GLY A 106 1.95 -12.67 5.04
N ARG A 107 1.63 -13.94 4.78
CA ARG A 107 2.61 -14.91 4.28
C ARG A 107 2.71 -14.84 2.77
N VAL A 108 3.93 -14.81 2.26
CA VAL A 108 4.24 -14.95 0.84
C VAL A 108 5.09 -16.21 0.69
N SER A 109 4.66 -17.14 -0.16
CA SER A 109 5.42 -18.39 -0.39
C SER A 109 6.79 -18.10 -0.99
N ASP A 110 7.78 -18.97 -0.71
CA ASP A 110 9.16 -18.78 -1.16
C ASP A 110 9.27 -18.62 -2.69
N MET A 111 8.46 -19.38 -3.43
CA MET A 111 8.35 -19.28 -4.89
C MET A 111 7.90 -17.88 -5.33
N VAL A 112 6.88 -17.31 -4.67
CA VAL A 112 6.40 -15.95 -4.98
C VAL A 112 7.44 -14.91 -4.57
N GLN A 113 8.12 -15.09 -3.43
CA GLN A 113 9.18 -14.18 -3.01
C GLN A 113 10.35 -14.15 -4.00
N GLN A 114 10.77 -15.30 -4.53
CA GLN A 114 11.82 -15.36 -5.54
C GLN A 114 11.41 -14.62 -6.81
N LYS A 115 10.20 -14.90 -7.31
CA LYS A 115 9.66 -14.21 -8.48
C LYS A 115 9.54 -12.69 -8.28
N LEU A 116 9.14 -12.25 -7.08
CA LEU A 116 9.09 -10.83 -6.73
C LEU A 116 10.49 -10.21 -6.71
N ARG A 117 11.51 -10.88 -6.15
CA ARG A 117 12.89 -10.39 -6.19
C ARG A 117 13.38 -10.20 -7.62
N ASP A 118 13.15 -11.19 -8.48
CA ASP A 118 13.56 -11.12 -9.89
C ASP A 118 12.89 -9.94 -10.60
N TRP A 119 11.60 -9.73 -10.35
CA TRP A 119 10.86 -8.63 -10.95
C TRP A 119 11.25 -7.25 -10.42
N LEU A 120 11.40 -7.10 -9.11
CA LEU A 120 11.84 -5.84 -8.50
C LEU A 120 13.21 -5.43 -9.05
N GLN A 121 14.13 -6.39 -9.22
CA GLN A 121 15.42 -6.14 -9.88
C GLN A 121 15.26 -5.79 -11.35
N ARG A 122 14.48 -6.57 -12.12
CA ARG A 122 14.29 -6.37 -13.56
C ARG A 122 13.71 -5.00 -13.90
N TYR A 123 12.78 -4.50 -13.09
CA TYR A 123 12.11 -3.22 -13.32
C TYR A 123 12.71 -2.06 -12.51
N ASN A 124 13.82 -2.30 -11.79
CA ASN A 124 14.50 -1.33 -10.93
C ASN A 124 13.57 -0.67 -9.90
N ILE A 125 12.79 -1.49 -9.19
CA ILE A 125 11.77 -1.04 -8.23
C ILE A 125 12.27 -1.28 -6.81
N GLY A 126 12.33 -0.21 -6.00
CA GLY A 126 12.52 -0.30 -4.56
C GLY A 126 11.21 -0.69 -3.85
N LEU A 127 11.29 -1.55 -2.83
CA LEU A 127 10.13 -1.93 -2.01
C LEU A 127 10.33 -1.44 -0.58
N TYR A 128 9.42 -0.60 -0.09
CA TYR A 128 9.31 -0.23 1.32
C TYR A 128 8.09 -0.90 1.92
N TRP A 129 8.28 -1.66 2.99
CA TRP A 129 7.19 -2.32 3.71
C TRP A 129 7.00 -1.65 5.07
N ILE A 130 5.89 -0.93 5.22
CA ILE A 130 5.48 -0.23 6.43
C ILE A 130 4.40 -1.07 7.12
N VAL A 131 4.69 -1.52 8.35
CA VAL A 131 3.75 -2.31 9.14
C VAL A 131 3.12 -1.43 10.23
N LEU A 132 1.79 -1.29 10.21
CA LEU A 132 1.02 -0.59 11.24
C LEU A 132 0.73 -1.55 12.39
N ARG A 133 1.49 -1.43 13.49
CA ARG A 133 1.30 -2.23 14.70
C ARG A 133 0.53 -1.46 15.77
N GLN A 134 -0.13 -2.21 16.62
CA GLN A 134 -0.68 -1.69 17.87
C GLN A 134 0.43 -1.53 18.93
N PRO A 135 0.30 -0.54 19.83
CA PRO A 135 1.16 -0.46 21.01
C PRO A 135 1.04 -1.74 21.86
N GLY A 136 2.16 -2.45 22.06
CA GLY A 136 2.22 -3.65 22.92
C GLY A 136 2.07 -5.01 22.24
N GLY A 137 2.13 -5.07 20.90
CA GLY A 137 2.09 -6.30 20.09
C GLY A 137 3.30 -6.53 19.18
#